data_AF-A0A8S2FAG9-F1
#
_entry.id   AF-A0A8S2FAG9-F1
#
_cell.length_a   1.000
_cell.length_b   1.000
_cell.length_c   1.000
_cell.angle_alpha   90.00
_cell.angle_beta   90.00
_cell.angle_gamma   90.00
#
_symmetry.space_group_name_H-M   'P 1'
#
loop_
_entity.id
_entity.type
_entity.pdbx_description
1 polymer ?
#
loop_
_entity_poly.entity_id
_entity_poly.type
_entity_poly.pdbx_seq_one_letter_code
_entity_poly.pdbx_strand_id
1 'polypeptide(L)'
;TGGLISYLKVSDSKCTESSINWFRGAIGLALIPLHIVGETWANIMSEYTPDDPAATTFNDYITDTYVDDDAIFPSFIWNVHDLIITDQPRTNNHVEGFHNRLKQHFSVHPHIYEFIEALKEENEYN
;
A
#
# COMPACT_ATOMS: atom_id res chain seq x y z
N THR A 1 39.94 25.51 -10.17
CA THR A 1 39.53 24.32 -9.40
C THR A 1 38.24 24.52 -8.59
N GLY A 2 37.30 25.37 -9.04
CA GLY A 2 36.12 25.75 -8.25
C GLY A 2 34.75 25.31 -8.79
N GLY A 3 34.69 24.59 -9.92
CA GLY A 3 33.41 24.26 -10.60
C GLY A 3 32.74 22.95 -10.16
N LEU A 4 33.49 21.96 -9.66
CA LEU A 4 32.94 20.67 -9.27
C LEU A 4 32.32 20.66 -7.86
N ILE A 5 32.84 21.50 -6.96
CA ILE A 5 32.32 21.63 -5.59
C ILE A 5 31.01 22.42 -5.55
N SER A 6 30.75 23.31 -6.53
CA SER A 6 29.45 24.00 -6.62
C SER A 6 28.33 23.08 -7.10
N TYR A 7 28.61 22.12 -7.99
CA TYR A 7 27.60 21.14 -8.43
C TYR A 7 27.24 20.13 -7.33
N LEU A 8 28.21 19.71 -6.52
CA LEU A 8 27.95 18.85 -5.35
C LEU A 8 27.26 19.58 -4.19
N LYS A 9 27.20 20.92 -4.21
CA LYS A 9 26.39 21.70 -3.26
C LYS A 9 24.95 21.92 -3.71
N VAL A 10 24.61 21.58 -4.96
CA VAL A 10 23.24 21.67 -5.48
C VAL A 10 22.42 20.40 -5.18
N SER A 11 23.05 19.30 -4.78
CA SER A 11 22.38 18.02 -4.47
C SER A 11 21.94 17.84 -3.02
N ASP A 12 22.10 18.87 -2.17
CA ASP A 12 21.62 18.90 -0.78
C ASP A 12 20.42 19.87 -0.64
N SER A 13 19.53 19.94 -1.63
CA SER A 13 18.20 20.51 -1.41
C SER A 13 17.46 19.59 -0.43
N LYS A 14 17.61 19.91 0.86
CA LYS A 14 17.01 19.16 1.98
C LYS A 14 15.55 18.88 1.66
N CYS A 15 15.21 17.60 1.51
CA CYS A 15 13.84 17.12 1.64
C CYS A 15 13.28 17.76 2.92
N THR A 16 12.32 18.68 2.76
CA THR A 16 11.82 19.45 3.90
C THR A 16 10.94 18.55 4.76
N GLU A 17 10.81 18.88 6.05
CA GLU A 17 9.88 18.18 6.94
C GLU A 17 8.45 18.15 6.36
N SER A 18 8.05 19.24 5.70
CA SER A 18 6.80 19.34 4.93
C SER A 18 6.72 18.29 3.83
N SER A 19 7.76 18.15 2.99
CA SER A 19 7.81 17.15 1.91
C SER A 19 7.72 15.72 2.45
N ILE A 20 8.34 15.44 3.60
CA ILE A 20 8.26 14.14 4.26
C ILE A 20 6.84 13.87 4.76
N ASN A 21 6.21 14.86 5.41
CA ASN A 21 4.86 14.72 5.95
C ASN A 21 3.81 14.58 4.84
N TRP A 22 3.97 15.31 3.73
CA TRP A 22 3.16 15.17 2.52
C TRP A 22 3.20 13.74 1.97
N PHE A 23 4.39 13.21 1.74
CA PHE A 23 4.55 11.85 1.20
C PHE A 23 4.07 10.77 2.16
N ARG A 24 4.37 10.91 3.47
CA ARG A 24 3.86 10.01 4.50
C ARG A 24 2.34 10.08 4.63
N GLY A 25 1.76 11.28 4.47
CA GLY A 25 0.34 11.50 4.46
C GLY A 25 -0.35 10.68 3.38
N ALA A 26 0.17 10.73 2.15
CA ALA A 26 -0.35 9.92 1.04
C ALA A 26 -0.34 8.42 1.34
N ILE A 27 0.76 7.90 1.91
CA ILE A 27 0.85 6.48 2.31
C ILE A 27 -0.09 6.16 3.49
N GLY A 28 -0.22 7.10 4.43
CA GLY A 28 -1.01 6.96 5.64
C GLY A 28 -2.51 6.89 5.41
N LEU A 29 -3.00 7.30 4.22
CA LEU A 29 -4.42 7.21 3.87
C LEU A 29 -4.97 5.78 3.98
N ALA A 30 -4.13 4.75 3.80
CA ALA A 30 -4.52 3.35 3.95
C ALA A 30 -4.91 2.98 5.39
N LEU A 31 -4.53 3.79 6.36
CA LEU A 31 -4.60 3.50 7.79
C LEU A 31 -5.67 4.32 8.51
N ILE A 32 -6.47 5.11 7.80
CA ILE A 32 -7.52 5.97 8.39
C ILE A 32 -8.92 5.50 7.95
N PRO A 33 -9.99 5.87 8.68
CA PRO A 33 -11.35 5.51 8.28
C PRO A 33 -11.71 5.97 6.86
N LEU A 34 -12.38 5.10 6.10
CA LEU A 34 -12.73 5.35 4.69
C LEU A 34 -13.41 6.71 4.45
N HIS A 35 -14.36 7.07 5.32
CA HIS A 35 -15.17 8.28 5.16
C HIS A 35 -14.41 9.60 5.35
N ILE A 36 -13.16 9.56 5.85
CA ILE A 36 -12.33 10.76 6.01
C ILE A 36 -11.14 10.81 5.04
N VAL A 37 -11.00 9.82 4.15
CA VAL A 37 -9.85 9.72 3.23
C VAL A 37 -9.73 10.97 2.34
N GLY A 38 -10.82 11.35 1.67
CA GLY A 38 -10.84 12.51 0.77
C GLY A 38 -10.53 13.83 1.48
N GLU A 39 -11.20 14.07 2.61
CA GLU A 39 -10.98 15.28 3.43
C GLU A 39 -9.54 15.34 3.96
N THR A 40 -9.01 14.22 4.48
CA THR A 40 -7.65 14.16 5.01
C THR A 40 -6.63 14.41 3.91
N TRP A 41 -6.83 13.85 2.71
CA TRP A 41 -5.94 14.10 1.58
C TRP A 41 -5.95 15.56 1.14
N ALA A 42 -7.13 16.20 1.05
CA ALA A 42 -7.24 17.61 0.74
C ALA A 42 -6.48 18.50 1.76
N ASN A 43 -6.60 18.18 3.05
CA ASN A 43 -5.87 18.89 4.11
C ASN A 43 -4.35 18.70 3.98
N ILE A 44 -3.89 17.47 3.71
CA ILE A 44 -2.46 17.19 3.49
C ILE A 44 -1.91 17.97 2.30
N MET A 45 -2.66 18.01 1.19
CA MET A 45 -2.26 18.78 0.01
C MET A 45 -2.17 20.27 0.34
N SER A 46 -3.11 20.82 1.09
CA SER A 46 -3.08 22.24 1.46
C SER A 46 -1.95 22.61 2.41
N GLU A 47 -1.60 21.74 3.35
CA GLU A 47 -0.65 22.07 4.43
C GLU A 47 0.79 21.72 4.08
N TYR A 48 1.00 20.61 3.37
CA TYR A 48 2.33 20.00 3.26
C TYR A 48 2.91 19.94 1.84
N THR A 49 2.13 20.26 0.79
CA THR A 49 2.58 20.18 -0.61
C THR A 49 3.84 21.03 -0.84
N PRO A 50 4.94 20.44 -1.32
CA PRO A 50 6.13 21.20 -1.69
C PRO A 50 5.90 22.14 -2.87
N ASP A 51 6.64 23.25 -2.90
CA ASP A 51 6.70 24.17 -4.05
C ASP A 51 7.55 23.56 -5.18
N ASP A 52 7.02 22.52 -5.80
CA ASP A 52 7.63 21.78 -6.90
C ASP A 52 6.55 21.32 -7.90
N PRO A 53 6.69 21.56 -9.20
CA PRO A 53 5.77 21.03 -10.22
C PRO A 53 5.56 19.51 -10.16
N ALA A 54 6.57 18.74 -9.75
CA ALA A 54 6.47 17.31 -9.53
C ALA A 54 5.47 16.96 -8.41
N ALA A 55 5.33 17.83 -7.40
CA ALA A 55 4.37 17.64 -6.32
C ALA A 55 2.92 17.81 -6.81
N THR A 56 2.66 18.76 -7.72
CA THR A 56 1.34 18.88 -8.36
C THR A 56 1.01 17.62 -9.15
N THR A 57 1.97 17.13 -9.95
CA THR A 57 1.78 15.91 -10.74
C THR A 57 1.49 14.69 -9.86
N PHE A 58 2.18 14.58 -8.72
CA PHE A 58 1.92 13.53 -7.73
C PHE A 58 0.54 13.67 -7.08
N ASN A 59 0.14 14.90 -6.72
CA ASN A 59 -1.15 15.16 -6.10
C ASN A 59 -2.31 14.78 -7.02
N ASP A 60 -2.24 15.18 -8.28
CA ASP A 60 -3.24 14.85 -9.30
C ASP A 60 -3.30 13.33 -9.47
N TYR A 61 -2.15 12.65 -9.60
CA TYR A 61 -2.08 11.20 -9.71
C TYR A 61 -2.72 10.48 -8.50
N ILE A 62 -2.39 10.87 -7.27
CA ILE A 62 -2.98 10.25 -6.07
C ILE A 62 -4.49 10.49 -6.02
N THR A 63 -4.92 11.71 -6.36
CA THR A 63 -6.34 12.09 -6.33
C THR A 63 -7.13 11.25 -7.33
N ASP A 64 -6.76 11.29 -8.60
CA ASP A 64 -7.47 10.63 -9.70
C ASP A 64 -7.40 9.10 -9.63
N THR A 65 -6.31 8.56 -9.06
CA THR A 65 -6.07 7.12 -9.05
C THR A 65 -6.62 6.44 -7.80
N TYR A 66 -6.61 7.11 -6.63
CA TYR A 66 -6.89 6.46 -5.36
C TYR A 66 -7.94 7.14 -4.47
N VAL A 67 -8.09 8.46 -4.54
CA VAL A 67 -8.83 9.22 -3.50
C VAL A 67 -10.20 9.69 -3.94
N ASP A 68 -10.34 10.14 -5.19
CA ASP A 68 -11.60 10.69 -5.69
C ASP A 68 -12.73 9.64 -5.70
N ASP A 69 -13.98 10.11 -5.70
CA ASP A 69 -15.14 9.21 -5.70
C ASP A 69 -15.19 8.35 -6.98
N ASP A 70 -14.71 8.91 -8.10
CA ASP A 70 -14.58 8.25 -9.40
C ASP A 70 -13.16 7.68 -9.65
N ALA A 71 -12.36 7.50 -8.59
CA ALA A 71 -10.99 7.02 -8.71
C ALA A 71 -10.88 5.62 -9.36
N ILE A 72 -9.78 5.40 -10.09
CA ILE A 72 -9.48 4.11 -10.75
C ILE A 72 -9.49 2.95 -9.73
N PHE A 73 -8.91 3.19 -8.54
CA PHE A 73 -8.90 2.27 -7.42
C PHE A 73 -9.57 2.92 -6.21
N PRO A 74 -10.89 2.74 -6.04
CA PRO A 74 -11.62 3.29 -4.91
C PRO A 74 -11.03 2.89 -3.56
N SER A 75 -11.17 3.77 -2.56
CA SER A 75 -10.55 3.62 -1.24
C SER A 75 -10.87 2.30 -0.52
N PHE A 76 -12.08 1.76 -0.70
CA PHE A 76 -12.47 0.48 -0.08
C PHE A 76 -11.66 -0.74 -0.57
N ILE A 77 -10.93 -0.63 -1.68
CA ILE A 77 -10.11 -1.73 -2.22
C ILE A 77 -8.75 -1.81 -1.51
N TRP A 78 -8.13 -0.67 -1.21
CA TRP A 78 -6.75 -0.60 -0.71
C TRP A 78 -6.64 -0.20 0.76
N ASN A 79 -7.70 0.35 1.35
CA ASN A 79 -7.71 0.74 2.75
C ASN A 79 -7.69 -0.50 3.66
N VAL A 80 -6.93 -0.42 4.75
CA VAL A 80 -6.74 -1.51 5.71
C VAL A 80 -7.10 -1.10 7.14
N HIS A 81 -7.69 0.07 7.35
CA HIS A 81 -8.02 0.58 8.69
C HIS A 81 -8.88 -0.41 9.47
N ASP A 82 -9.98 -0.86 8.85
CA ASP A 82 -10.92 -1.77 9.52
C ASP A 82 -10.30 -3.14 9.81
N LEU A 83 -9.42 -3.63 8.92
CA LEU A 83 -8.65 -4.86 9.15
C LEU A 83 -7.71 -4.73 10.35
N ILE A 84 -7.07 -3.57 10.53
CA ILE A 84 -6.17 -3.31 11.65
C ILE A 84 -6.94 -3.29 12.97
N ILE A 85 -8.04 -2.56 13.06
CA ILE A 85 -8.79 -2.44 14.32
C ILE A 85 -9.53 -3.72 14.69
N THR A 86 -9.81 -4.60 13.72
CA THR A 86 -10.45 -5.90 13.94
C THR A 86 -9.45 -7.05 14.07
N ASP A 87 -8.14 -6.77 14.09
CA ASP A 87 -7.05 -7.76 14.13
C ASP A 87 -7.17 -8.84 13.03
N GLN A 88 -7.64 -8.42 11.85
CA GLN A 88 -7.76 -9.28 10.69
C GLN A 88 -6.48 -9.30 9.84
N PRO A 89 -6.21 -10.41 9.13
CA PRO A 89 -5.15 -10.48 8.14
C PRO A 89 -5.17 -9.34 7.12
N ARG A 90 -4.10 -8.54 7.09
CA ARG A 90 -3.90 -7.45 6.10
C ARG A 90 -3.42 -7.95 4.74
N THR A 91 -2.90 -9.16 4.70
CA THR A 91 -2.36 -9.79 3.49
C THR A 91 -2.86 -11.22 3.39
N ASN A 92 -2.78 -11.77 2.18
CA ASN A 92 -3.06 -13.16 1.86
C ASN A 92 -1.96 -14.14 2.34
N ASN A 93 -1.01 -13.73 3.20
CA ASN A 93 0.10 -14.57 3.67
C ASN A 93 -0.37 -15.93 4.21
N HIS A 94 -1.51 -15.94 4.92
CA HIS A 94 -2.12 -17.14 5.47
C HIS A 94 -2.54 -18.12 4.37
N VAL A 95 -3.13 -17.58 3.30
CA VAL A 95 -3.56 -18.32 2.11
C VAL A 95 -2.35 -18.79 1.30
N GLU A 96 -1.32 -17.95 1.14
CA GLU A 96 -0.07 -18.32 0.47
C GLU A 96 0.66 -19.43 1.23
N GLY A 97 0.71 -19.35 2.55
CA GLY A 97 1.26 -20.39 3.42
C GLY A 97 0.50 -21.70 3.28
N PHE A 98 -0.83 -21.64 3.31
CA PHE A 98 -1.69 -22.80 3.05
C PHE A 98 -1.41 -23.41 1.67
N HIS A 99 -1.41 -22.62 0.59
CA HIS A 99 -1.11 -23.10 -0.76
C HIS A 99 0.29 -23.69 -0.88
N ASN A 100 1.29 -23.13 -0.18
CA ASN A 100 2.64 -23.66 -0.18
C ASN A 100 2.70 -25.04 0.48
N ARG A 101 2.07 -25.23 1.65
CA ARG A 101 1.98 -26.55 2.30
C ARG A 101 1.21 -27.55 1.45
N LEU A 102 0.08 -27.15 0.89
CA LEU A 102 -0.73 -28.01 0.02
C LEU A 102 0.06 -28.43 -1.22
N LYS A 103 0.82 -27.52 -1.83
CA LYS A 103 1.70 -27.83 -2.96
C LYS A 103 2.79 -28.83 -2.59
N GLN A 104 3.34 -28.78 -1.38
CA GLN A 104 4.36 -29.73 -0.93
C GLN A 104 3.84 -31.16 -0.80
N HIS A 105 2.53 -31.35 -0.59
CA HIS A 105 1.91 -32.68 -0.54
C HIS A 105 1.83 -33.37 -1.90
N PHE A 106 2.00 -32.64 -3.01
CA PHE A 106 1.83 -33.18 -4.36
C PHE A 106 3.06 -32.93 -5.24
N SER A 107 3.55 -33.98 -5.90
CA SER A 107 4.71 -33.87 -6.80
C SER A 107 4.31 -33.34 -8.19
N VAL A 108 3.19 -33.82 -8.78
CA VAL A 108 2.54 -33.30 -10.01
C VAL A 108 1.07 -33.74 -10.02
N HIS A 109 0.15 -32.83 -10.41
CA HIS A 109 -1.30 -33.03 -10.64
C HIS A 109 -1.92 -34.27 -9.95
N PRO A 110 -2.30 -34.16 -8.65
CA PRO A 110 -2.85 -35.29 -7.91
C PRO A 110 -4.19 -35.76 -8.47
N HIS A 111 -4.51 -37.02 -8.23
CA HIS A 111 -5.87 -37.51 -8.50
C HIS A 111 -6.86 -36.79 -7.58
N ILE A 112 -8.09 -36.55 -8.05
CA ILE A 112 -9.08 -35.75 -7.29
C ILE A 112 -9.34 -36.30 -5.87
N TYR A 113 -9.27 -37.62 -5.68
CA TYR A 113 -9.40 -38.26 -4.37
C TYR A 113 -8.22 -37.94 -3.44
N GLU A 114 -6.99 -37.98 -3.95
CA GLU A 114 -5.79 -37.62 -3.17
C GLU A 114 -5.83 -36.14 -2.77
N PHE A 115 -6.31 -35.29 -3.67
CA PHE A 115 -6.52 -33.88 -3.39
C PHE A 115 -7.56 -33.66 -2.27
N ILE A 116 -8.69 -34.37 -2.33
CA ILE A 116 -9.74 -34.29 -1.30
C ILE A 116 -9.22 -34.76 0.06
N GLU A 117 -8.45 -35.86 0.11
CA GLU A 117 -7.91 -36.35 1.38
C GLU A 117 -6.92 -35.35 1.99
N ALA A 118 -6.00 -34.78 1.20
CA ALA A 118 -5.10 -33.75 1.72
C ALA A 118 -5.83 -32.51 2.25
N LEU A 119 -6.95 -32.12 1.62
CA LEU A 119 -7.80 -31.03 2.11
C LEU A 119 -8.48 -31.38 3.44
N LYS A 120 -8.86 -32.64 3.67
CA LYS A 120 -9.40 -33.08 4.96
C LYS A 120 -8.32 -33.05 6.03
N GLU A 121 -7.14 -33.58 5.74
CA GLU A 121 -5.99 -33.58 6.65
C GLU A 121 -5.60 -32.15 7.09
N GLU A 122 -5.50 -31.20 6.17
CA GLU A 122 -5.23 -29.78 6.51
C GLU A 122 -6.37 -29.14 7.33
N ASN A 123 -7.63 -29.55 7.17
CA ASN A 123 -8.74 -29.05 7.98
C ASN A 123 -8.75 -29.64 9.40
N GLU A 124 -8.33 -30.88 9.57
CA GLU A 124 -8.25 -31.55 10.88
C GLU A 124 -7.03 -31.13 11.71
N TYR A 125 -6.01 -30.53 11.09
CA TYR A 125 -4.80 -30.02 11.75
C TYR A 125 -4.94 -28.60 12.34
N ASN A 126 -6.07 -27.90 12.10
CA ASN A 126 -6.39 -26.58 12.69
C ASN A 126 -7.37 -26.71 13.86
#